data_AF-A0A434EXH8-F1
#
_entry.id   AF-A0A434EXH8-F1
#
_cell.length_a   1.000
_cell.length_b   1.000
_cell.length_c   1.000
_cell.angle_alpha   90.00
_cell.angle_beta   90.00
_cell.angle_gamma   90.00
#
_symmetry.space_group_name_H-M   'P 1'
#
loop_
_entity.id
_entity.type
_entity.pdbx_description
1 polymer ?
#
loop_
_entity_poly.entity_id
_entity_poly.type
_entity_poly.pdbx_seq_one_letter_code
_entity_poly.pdbx_strand_id
1 'polypeptide(L)'
;MHTAISAKLINITAAALTGAALLFGAGNAAHANQIVAKVSLSQQIMEVTVDGRPTYTWKVSTGARGHITPTGSFKPTRMHEMWYSKKYDNAPMPHSVFFSGGYAVHATYAISRLGRPASHGCVRLHPDAAADFYQLVEAFGPGNTSIVIVK
;
A
#
# COMPACT_ATOMS: atom_id res chain seq x y z
N MET A 1 -16.04 -15.43 38.79
CA MET A 1 -14.98 -14.56 39.34
C MET A 1 -14.81 -13.40 38.36
N HIS A 2 -15.38 -12.25 38.70
CA HIS A 2 -15.28 -11.01 37.93
C HIS A 2 -14.13 -10.18 38.50
N THR A 3 -13.24 -9.68 37.65
CA THR A 3 -12.41 -8.48 37.86
C THR A 3 -11.55 -8.29 36.61
N ALA A 4 -11.29 -7.11 36.05
CA ALA A 4 -11.93 -5.81 36.06
C ALA A 4 -11.17 -5.00 34.99
N ILE A 5 -11.87 -4.34 34.08
CA ILE A 5 -11.30 -3.40 33.12
C ILE A 5 -11.06 -2.09 33.86
N SER A 6 -9.81 -1.65 33.98
CA SER A 6 -9.46 -0.36 34.57
C SER A 6 -9.60 0.75 33.52
N ALA A 7 -10.80 1.32 33.40
CA ALA A 7 -11.03 2.56 32.66
C ALA A 7 -10.74 3.76 33.56
N LYS A 8 -9.72 4.53 33.22
CA LYS A 8 -9.40 5.80 33.88
C LYS A 8 -10.42 6.85 33.41
N LEU A 9 -11.19 7.38 34.37
CA LEU A 9 -12.28 8.32 34.19
C LEU A 9 -11.78 9.66 33.62
N ILE A 10 -12.40 10.13 32.54
CA ILE A 10 -12.34 11.52 32.11
C ILE A 10 -13.70 12.13 32.41
N ASN A 11 -13.74 13.05 33.37
CA ASN A 11 -14.93 13.83 33.72
C ASN A 11 -15.33 14.72 32.53
N ILE A 12 -16.53 14.51 32.00
CA ILE A 12 -17.17 15.46 31.07
C ILE A 12 -18.42 15.99 31.77
N THR A 13 -18.32 17.21 32.28
CA THR A 13 -19.47 17.99 32.74
C THR A 13 -20.40 18.25 31.57
N ALA A 14 -21.64 17.77 31.67
CA ALA A 14 -22.71 18.00 30.72
C ALA A 14 -23.16 19.47 30.78
N ALA A 15 -23.07 20.18 29.66
CA ALA A 15 -23.85 21.40 29.42
C ALA A 15 -24.93 21.03 28.41
N ALA A 16 -26.17 20.92 28.88
CA ALA A 16 -27.34 20.73 28.05
C ALA A 16 -27.63 22.03 27.29
N LEU A 17 -27.53 21.99 25.97
CA LEU A 17 -28.12 22.96 25.05
C LEU A 17 -28.91 22.17 24.02
N THR A 18 -30.23 22.29 24.13
CA THR A 18 -31.23 21.82 23.17
C THR A 18 -30.93 22.41 21.78
N GLY A 19 -30.61 21.55 20.82
CA GLY A 19 -30.41 21.91 19.42
C GLY A 19 -30.63 20.69 18.53
N ALA A 20 -31.56 20.82 17.59
CA ALA A 20 -32.00 19.90 16.54
C ALA A 20 -31.24 18.56 16.41
N ALA A 21 -31.99 17.46 16.53
CA ALA A 21 -31.52 16.11 16.19
C ALA A 21 -31.18 16.03 14.68
N LEU A 22 -29.93 16.32 14.34
CA LEU A 22 -29.31 15.78 13.14
C LEU A 22 -29.04 14.30 13.43
N LEU A 23 -29.82 13.44 12.78
CA LEU A 23 -29.51 12.03 12.64
C LEU A 23 -28.13 11.92 11.99
N PHE A 24 -27.09 11.85 12.82
CA PHE A 24 -25.82 11.30 12.38
C PHE A 24 -26.11 9.84 12.04
N GLY A 25 -26.32 9.57 10.76
CA GLY A 25 -26.13 8.25 10.23
C GLY A 25 -24.71 7.85 10.62
N ALA A 26 -24.58 7.08 11.70
CA ALA A 26 -23.44 6.21 11.89
C ALA A 26 -23.55 5.21 10.73
N GLY A 27 -23.05 5.64 9.56
CA GLY A 27 -22.84 4.75 8.45
C GLY A 27 -21.99 3.64 9.01
N ASN A 28 -22.52 2.42 8.99
CA ASN A 28 -21.70 1.24 9.11
C ASN A 28 -20.59 1.43 8.09
N ALA A 29 -19.39 1.82 8.55
CA ALA A 29 -18.19 1.61 7.78
C ALA A 29 -18.09 0.10 7.70
N ALA A 30 -18.73 -0.47 6.68
CA ALA A 30 -18.52 -1.84 6.29
C ALA A 30 -17.02 -2.04 6.30
N HIS A 31 -16.54 -3.10 6.97
CA HIS A 31 -15.14 -3.49 6.91
C HIS A 31 -14.78 -3.56 5.43
N ALA A 32 -14.08 -2.53 4.96
CA ALA A 32 -13.94 -2.27 3.55
C ALA A 32 -12.79 -3.14 3.07
N ASN A 33 -13.06 -4.41 2.73
CA ASN A 33 -12.09 -5.42 2.29
C ASN A 33 -11.25 -4.92 1.09
N GLN A 34 -10.29 -4.04 1.35
CA GLN A 34 -9.61 -3.24 0.35
C GLN A 34 -8.21 -2.87 0.81
N ILE A 35 -7.30 -2.87 -0.16
CA ILE A 35 -5.92 -2.44 0.03
C ILE A 35 -5.67 -1.23 -0.86
N VAL A 36 -5.08 -0.18 -0.31
CA VAL A 36 -4.56 0.94 -1.09
C VAL A 36 -3.07 1.08 -0.85
N ALA A 37 -2.27 0.78 -1.86
CA ALA A 37 -0.84 1.01 -1.89
C ALA A 37 -0.56 2.33 -2.64
N LYS A 38 -0.38 3.42 -1.88
CA LYS A 38 -0.08 4.73 -2.41
C LYS A 38 1.43 4.93 -2.50
N VAL A 39 1.94 5.14 -3.72
CA VAL A 39 3.36 5.39 -4.00
C VAL A 39 3.56 6.87 -4.29
N SER A 40 4.43 7.52 -3.51
CA SER A 40 4.91 8.87 -3.83
C SER A 40 6.26 8.80 -4.54
N LEU A 41 6.34 9.36 -5.74
CA LEU A 41 7.57 9.40 -6.53
C LEU A 41 8.58 10.41 -5.95
N SER A 42 8.13 11.56 -5.43
CA SER A 42 8.99 12.58 -4.82
C SER A 42 9.56 12.13 -3.48
N GLN A 43 8.74 11.47 -2.65
CA GLN A 43 9.17 10.99 -1.33
C GLN A 43 9.85 9.62 -1.38
N GLN A 44 9.69 8.88 -2.49
CA GLN A 44 10.19 7.50 -2.64
C GLN A 44 9.72 6.58 -1.51
N ILE A 45 8.44 6.68 -1.18
CA ILE A 45 7.76 5.78 -0.23
C ILE A 45 6.51 5.17 -0.84
N MET A 46 6.13 4.00 -0.33
CA MET A 46 4.83 3.38 -0.49
C MET A 46 4.15 3.34 0.88
N GLU A 47 2.99 3.97 0.99
CA GLU A 47 2.09 3.87 2.15
C GLU A 47 1.00 2.86 1.82
N VAL A 48 0.78 1.87 2.69
CA VAL A 48 -0.25 0.87 2.51
C VAL A 48 -1.31 1.03 3.58
N THR A 49 -2.57 1.16 3.16
CA THR A 49 -3.73 1.06 4.03
C THR A 49 -4.48 -0.23 3.76
N VAL A 50 -4.96 -0.87 4.83
CA VAL A 50 -5.85 -2.03 4.79
C VAL A 50 -7.15 -1.62 5.45
N ASP A 51 -8.26 -1.73 4.73
CA ASP A 51 -9.58 -1.29 5.17
C ASP A 51 -9.59 0.15 5.70
N GLY A 52 -8.83 1.03 5.03
CA GLY A 52 -8.69 2.44 5.39
C GLY A 52 -7.75 2.72 6.57
N ARG A 53 -7.16 1.70 7.21
CA ARG A 53 -6.23 1.86 8.33
C ARG A 53 -4.78 1.84 7.83
N PRO A 54 -3.94 2.85 8.16
CA PRO A 54 -2.51 2.81 7.88
C PRO A 54 -1.88 1.56 8.49
N THR A 55 -1.23 0.75 7.66
CA THR A 55 -0.66 -0.54 8.07
C THR A 55 0.85 -0.58 7.85
N TYR A 56 1.32 -0.12 6.68
CA TYR A 56 2.75 -0.11 6.36
C TYR A 56 3.21 1.20 5.72
N THR A 57 4.49 1.50 5.90
CA THR A 57 5.21 2.52 5.15
C THR A 57 6.58 1.96 4.77
N TRP A 58 6.85 1.86 3.48
CA TRP A 58 8.09 1.28 2.97
C TRP A 58 8.81 2.25 2.05
N LYS A 59 10.15 2.24 2.09
CA LYS A 59 10.94 2.91 1.06
C LYS A 59 10.79 2.18 -0.25
N VAL A 60 10.65 2.93 -1.35
CA VAL A 60 10.66 2.41 -2.71
C VAL A 60 11.87 2.91 -3.49
N SER A 61 12.17 2.25 -4.61
CA SER A 61 13.02 2.81 -5.66
C SER A 61 12.27 2.75 -6.99
N THR A 62 11.86 3.90 -7.52
CA THR A 62 11.11 4.00 -8.79
C THR A 62 12.01 4.38 -9.98
N GLY A 63 11.42 4.69 -11.13
CA GLY A 63 12.12 4.99 -12.37
C GLY A 63 13.16 6.11 -12.25
N ALA A 64 14.41 5.83 -12.63
CA ALA A 64 15.48 6.80 -12.66
C ALA A 64 15.29 7.84 -13.79
N ARG A 65 16.17 8.84 -13.87
CA ARG A 65 16.20 9.78 -15.00
C ARG A 65 16.25 9.01 -16.33
N GLY A 66 15.31 9.31 -17.23
CA GLY A 66 15.15 8.59 -18.51
C GLY A 66 14.22 7.37 -18.47
N HIS A 67 13.70 7.02 -17.28
CA HIS A 67 12.75 5.92 -17.09
C HIS A 67 11.54 6.38 -16.29
N ILE A 68 10.36 6.28 -16.91
CA ILE A 68 9.11 6.75 -16.29
C ILE A 68 8.51 5.63 -15.45
N THR A 69 8.13 5.95 -14.21
CA THR A 69 7.10 5.19 -13.49
C THR A 69 5.76 5.88 -13.75
N PRO A 70 4.77 5.21 -14.36
CA PRO A 70 3.51 5.85 -14.72
C PRO A 70 2.73 6.27 -13.47
N THR A 71 2.22 7.49 -13.46
CA THR A 71 1.30 7.98 -12.41
C THR A 71 -0.13 7.61 -12.75
N GLY A 72 -0.96 7.40 -11.73
CA GLY A 72 -2.36 7.03 -11.90
C GLY A 72 -2.84 6.04 -10.84
N SER A 73 -4.05 5.53 -11.02
CA SER A 73 -4.61 4.45 -10.20
C SER A 73 -4.66 3.17 -11.04
N PHE A 74 -4.11 2.09 -10.50
CA PHE A 74 -3.95 0.82 -11.18
C PHE A 74 -4.49 -0.34 -10.35
N LYS A 75 -4.90 -1.40 -11.02
CA LYS A 75 -5.23 -2.69 -10.41
C LYS A 75 -4.11 -3.69 -10.69
N PRO A 76 -3.77 -4.58 -9.74
CA PRO A 76 -2.95 -5.74 -10.05
C PRO A 76 -3.58 -6.54 -11.20
N THR A 77 -2.74 -6.99 -12.14
CA THR A 77 -3.17 -7.71 -13.34
C THR A 77 -2.61 -9.13 -13.38
N ARG A 78 -1.36 -9.31 -12.94
CA ARG A 78 -0.69 -10.61 -12.86
C ARG A 78 0.22 -10.63 -11.65
N MET A 79 0.35 -11.79 -11.03
CA MET A 79 1.20 -12.02 -9.87
C MET A 79 2.10 -13.22 -10.12
N HIS A 80 3.36 -13.09 -9.71
CA HIS A 80 4.34 -14.17 -9.78
C HIS A 80 5.25 -14.10 -8.55
N GLU A 81 5.35 -15.19 -7.80
CA GLU A 81 6.29 -15.28 -6.68
C GLU A 81 7.74 -15.09 -7.15
N MET A 82 8.07 -15.58 -8.33
CA MET A 82 9.32 -15.26 -9.02
C MET A 82 9.05 -14.95 -10.49
N TRP A 83 9.58 -13.84 -10.97
CA TRP A 83 9.57 -13.47 -12.38
C TRP A 83 10.97 -13.10 -12.87
N TYR A 84 11.32 -13.50 -14.08
CA TYR A 84 12.58 -13.14 -14.73
C TYR A 84 12.29 -12.23 -15.92
N SER A 85 12.82 -11.00 -15.89
CA SER A 85 12.55 -10.02 -16.93
C SER A 85 13.43 -10.24 -18.16
N LYS A 86 12.86 -10.79 -19.23
CA LYS A 86 13.57 -10.97 -20.52
C LYS A 86 14.10 -9.67 -21.11
N LYS A 87 13.42 -8.54 -20.86
CA LYS A 87 13.84 -7.20 -21.32
C LYS A 87 15.11 -6.72 -20.63
N TYR A 88 15.36 -7.19 -19.41
CA TYR A 88 16.49 -6.77 -18.58
C TYR A 88 17.38 -7.98 -18.26
N ASP A 89 17.79 -8.71 -19.29
CA ASP A 89 18.75 -9.82 -19.19
C ASP A 89 18.39 -10.86 -18.12
N ASN A 90 17.12 -11.28 -18.09
CA ASN A 90 16.56 -12.19 -17.10
C ASN A 90 16.77 -11.72 -15.65
N ALA A 91 16.78 -10.40 -15.41
CA ALA A 91 16.87 -9.87 -14.06
C ALA A 91 15.72 -10.42 -13.18
N PRO A 92 16.04 -10.94 -11.97
CA PRO A 92 15.04 -11.49 -11.06
C PRO A 92 14.16 -10.40 -10.47
N MET A 93 12.86 -10.69 -10.39
CA MET A 93 11.82 -9.85 -9.81
C MET A 93 10.98 -10.71 -8.85
N PRO A 94 11.49 -11.00 -7.63
CA PRO A 94 10.74 -11.76 -6.63
C PRO A 94 9.49 -10.99 -6.19
N HIS A 95 8.43 -11.71 -5.84
CA HIS A 95 7.14 -11.20 -5.37
C HIS A 95 6.57 -10.11 -6.29
N SER A 96 6.51 -10.41 -7.58
CA SER A 96 6.08 -9.47 -8.61
C SER A 96 4.56 -9.34 -8.67
N VAL A 97 4.08 -8.12 -8.46
CA VAL A 97 2.68 -7.71 -8.67
C VAL A 97 2.64 -6.71 -9.83
N PHE A 98 2.28 -7.19 -11.03
CA PHE A 98 2.17 -6.36 -12.23
C PHE A 98 0.90 -5.52 -12.21
N PHE A 99 0.97 -4.26 -12.65
CA PHE A 99 -0.17 -3.34 -12.61
C PHE A 99 -0.43 -2.58 -13.92
N SER A 100 0.52 -2.59 -14.86
CA SER A 100 0.33 -2.03 -16.21
C SER A 100 1.38 -2.60 -17.16
N GLY A 101 0.96 -3.41 -18.14
CA GLY A 101 1.90 -4.04 -19.10
C GLY A 101 3.07 -4.76 -18.41
N GLY A 102 4.27 -4.19 -18.52
CA GLY A 102 5.50 -4.68 -17.88
C GLY A 102 5.89 -3.99 -16.55
N TYR A 103 5.11 -3.02 -16.07
CA TYR A 103 5.34 -2.34 -14.80
C TYR A 103 4.80 -3.17 -13.63
N ALA A 104 5.62 -3.32 -12.59
CA ALA A 104 5.30 -4.10 -11.40
C ALA A 104 5.80 -3.45 -10.12
N VAL A 105 5.16 -3.79 -9.01
CA VAL A 105 5.74 -3.71 -7.67
C VAL A 105 6.46 -5.04 -7.43
N HIS A 106 7.73 -5.01 -7.04
CA HIS A 106 8.52 -6.24 -6.81
C HIS A 106 9.72 -6.02 -5.90
N ALA A 107 10.28 -7.11 -5.37
CA ALA A 107 11.50 -7.09 -4.57
C ALA A 107 12.73 -6.70 -5.41
N THR A 108 13.74 -6.11 -4.77
CA THR A 108 15.05 -5.89 -5.37
C THR A 108 16.18 -6.36 -4.47
N TYR A 109 17.29 -6.79 -5.08
CA TYR A 109 18.55 -7.01 -4.37
C TYR A 109 19.37 -5.72 -4.21
N ALA A 110 19.02 -4.64 -4.92
CA ALA A 110 19.71 -3.36 -4.85
C ALA A 110 19.22 -2.52 -3.64
N ILE A 111 19.30 -3.09 -2.43
CA ILE A 111 18.73 -2.53 -1.19
C ILE A 111 19.22 -1.10 -0.91
N SER A 112 20.50 -0.84 -1.16
CA SER A 112 21.12 0.49 -0.98
C SER A 112 20.55 1.59 -1.88
N ARG A 113 19.72 1.23 -2.87
CA ARG A 113 19.04 2.16 -3.77
C ARG A 113 17.63 2.54 -3.31
N LEU A 114 17.06 1.87 -2.30
CA LEU A 114 15.74 2.22 -1.77
C LEU A 114 15.74 3.63 -1.15
N GLY A 115 14.67 4.39 -1.38
CA GLY A 115 14.55 5.80 -1.00
C GLY A 115 15.05 6.78 -2.07
N ARG A 116 15.41 6.30 -3.27
CA ARG A 116 15.79 7.13 -4.41
C ARG A 116 15.41 6.47 -5.73
N PRO A 117 15.16 7.25 -6.81
CA PRO A 117 14.89 6.67 -8.11
C PRO A 117 16.12 5.97 -8.69
N ALA A 118 15.97 4.69 -9.08
CA ALA A 118 17.05 3.86 -9.60
C ALA A 118 16.58 2.70 -10.50
N SER A 119 15.28 2.58 -10.77
CA SER A 119 14.71 1.51 -11.58
C SER A 119 14.53 1.92 -13.04
N HIS A 120 14.11 0.96 -13.87
CA HIS A 120 13.68 1.20 -15.25
C HIS A 120 12.18 1.45 -15.37
N GLY A 121 11.51 1.80 -14.27
CA GLY A 121 10.09 2.18 -14.22
C GLY A 121 9.27 1.42 -13.19
N CYS A 122 9.65 0.18 -12.85
CA CYS A 122 9.00 -0.58 -11.78
C CYS A 122 9.16 0.09 -10.41
N VAL A 123 8.26 -0.25 -9.48
CA VAL A 123 8.35 0.15 -8.07
C VAL A 123 9.08 -0.96 -7.32
N ARG A 124 10.33 -0.71 -6.92
CA ARG A 124 11.12 -1.69 -6.17
C ARG A 124 10.92 -1.54 -4.68
N LEU A 125 10.78 -2.66 -3.98
CA LEU A 125 10.69 -2.76 -2.52
C LEU A 125 11.84 -3.58 -1.95
N HIS A 126 12.04 -3.45 -0.63
CA HIS A 126 12.81 -4.43 0.13
C HIS A 126 12.17 -5.83 -0.02
N PRO A 127 12.93 -6.94 -0.04
CA PRO A 127 12.38 -8.30 -0.15
C PRO A 127 11.22 -8.58 0.81
N ASP A 128 11.39 -8.28 2.10
CA ASP A 128 10.33 -8.50 3.10
C ASP A 128 9.07 -7.70 2.79
N ALA A 129 9.22 -6.40 2.49
CA ALA A 129 8.09 -5.54 2.12
C ALA A 129 7.37 -6.01 0.83
N ALA A 130 8.12 -6.55 -0.14
CA ALA A 130 7.55 -7.09 -1.35
C ALA A 130 6.78 -8.40 -1.08
N ALA A 131 7.30 -9.26 -0.20
CA ALA A 131 6.62 -10.48 0.23
C ALA A 131 5.32 -10.15 0.98
N ASP A 132 5.37 -9.20 1.92
CA ASP A 132 4.20 -8.71 2.66
C ASP A 132 3.14 -8.15 1.69
N PHE A 133 3.55 -7.28 0.76
CA PHE A 133 2.64 -6.73 -0.23
C PHE A 133 2.03 -7.82 -1.12
N TYR A 134 2.83 -8.78 -1.59
CA TYR A 134 2.35 -9.87 -2.41
C TYR A 134 1.29 -10.72 -1.68
N GLN A 135 1.57 -11.12 -0.43
CA GLN A 135 0.63 -11.89 0.38
C GLN A 135 -0.65 -11.11 0.67
N LEU A 136 -0.54 -9.80 0.92
CA LEU A 136 -1.68 -8.92 1.05
C LEU A 136 -2.57 -8.92 -0.21
N VAL A 137 -1.97 -8.76 -1.40
CA VAL A 137 -2.74 -8.80 -2.66
C VAL A 137 -3.33 -10.18 -2.92
N GLU A 138 -2.64 -11.26 -2.56
CA GLU A 138 -3.13 -12.63 -2.68
C GLU A 138 -4.34 -12.88 -1.77
N ALA A 139 -4.28 -12.42 -0.52
CA ALA A 139 -5.34 -12.62 0.46
C ALA A 139 -6.60 -11.78 0.17
N PHE A 140 -6.44 -10.51 -0.20
CA PHE A 140 -7.57 -9.61 -0.47
C PHE A 140 -8.08 -9.73 -1.91
N GLY A 141 -7.22 -10.16 -2.82
CA GLY A 141 -7.49 -10.28 -4.23
C GLY A 141 -7.14 -9.01 -5.04
N PRO A 142 -6.73 -9.17 -6.31
CA PRO A 142 -6.44 -8.07 -7.24
C PRO A 142 -7.57 -7.03 -7.36
N GLY A 143 -8.84 -7.49 -7.39
CA GLY A 143 -10.00 -6.59 -7.53
C GLY A 143 -10.15 -5.60 -6.37
N ASN A 144 -9.75 -6.02 -5.17
CA ASN A 144 -9.84 -5.25 -3.93
C ASN A 144 -8.58 -4.43 -3.64
N THR A 145 -7.52 -4.60 -4.43
CA THR A 145 -6.27 -3.86 -4.28
C THR A 145 -6.25 -2.67 -5.23
N SER A 146 -5.73 -1.52 -4.81
CA SER A 146 -5.45 -0.36 -5.64
C SER A 146 -4.00 0.08 -5.47
N ILE A 147 -3.28 0.25 -6.57
CA ILE A 147 -1.92 0.81 -6.59
C ILE A 147 -2.04 2.23 -7.14
N VAL A 148 -1.85 3.22 -6.28
CA VAL A 148 -2.03 4.64 -6.61
C VAL A 148 -0.67 5.31 -6.64
N ILE A 149 -0.21 5.74 -7.82
CA ILE A 149 1.10 6.34 -8.01
C ILE A 149 0.95 7.84 -8.25
N VAL A 150 1.51 8.64 -7.35
CA VAL A 150 1.46 10.10 -7.36
C VAL A 150 2.87 10.71 -7.43
N LYS A 151 2.96 11.95 -7.90
CA LYS A 151 4.23 12.68 -7.91
C LYS A 151 4.78 12.89 -6.51
#